data_AF-A0A529N648-F1
#
_entry.id   AF-A0A529N648-F1
#
_cell.length_a   1.000
_cell.length_b   1.000
_cell.length_c   1.000
_cell.angle_alpha   90.00
_cell.angle_beta   90.00
_cell.angle_gamma   90.00
#
_symmetry.space_group_name_H-M   'P 1'
#
loop_
_entity.id
_entity.type
_entity.pdbx_description
1 polymer ?
#
loop_
_entity_poly.entity_id
_entity_poly.type
_entity_poly.pdbx_seq_one_letter_code
_entity_poly.pdbx_strand_id
1 'polypeptide(L)'
;SEGRTRRWVIYRDYSEASKIPPGWHGWIHHRVDTPPSGESYKAREWQKPHRANLTGTPGAYRPQGSILTNQHRPQVTGDYDAWTPGS
;
A
#
# COMPACT_ATOMS: atom_id res chain seq x y z
N SER A 1 -6.27 -30.80 -1.64
CA SER A 1 -5.89 -29.69 -2.55
C SER A 1 -6.85 -29.67 -3.71
N GLU A 2 -7.36 -28.51 -4.12
CA GLU A 2 -8.36 -28.34 -5.19
C GLU A 2 -7.88 -28.74 -6.61
N GLY A 3 -7.00 -29.73 -6.76
CA GLY A 3 -6.45 -30.18 -8.05
C GLY A 3 -5.51 -29.19 -8.77
N ARG A 4 -5.38 -27.94 -8.29
CA ARG A 4 -4.53 -26.91 -8.92
C ARG A 4 -3.04 -27.17 -8.73
N THR A 5 -2.26 -26.86 -9.76
CA THR A 5 -0.79 -26.85 -9.69
C THR A 5 -0.33 -25.81 -8.68
N ARG A 6 0.67 -26.18 -7.86
CA ARG A 6 1.22 -25.29 -6.84
C ARG A 6 2.06 -24.20 -7.52
N ARG A 7 1.83 -22.95 -7.15
CA ARG A 7 2.65 -21.78 -7.50
C ARG A 7 3.23 -21.24 -6.19
N TRP A 8 4.52 -20.88 -6.17
CA TRP A 8 5.20 -20.36 -4.98
C TRP A 8 6.21 -19.28 -5.36
N VAL A 9 6.72 -18.57 -4.35
CA VAL A 9 7.73 -17.54 -4.51
C VAL A 9 8.85 -17.78 -3.50
N ILE A 10 10.09 -17.53 -3.92
CA ILE A 10 11.25 -17.44 -3.03
C ILE A 10 11.57 -15.96 -2.91
N TYR A 11 11.44 -15.41 -1.70
CA TYR A 11 11.78 -14.01 -1.45
C TYR A 11 13.30 -13.85 -1.39
N ARG A 12 13.79 -12.71 -1.91
CA ARG A 12 15.22 -12.35 -1.83
C ARG A 12 15.67 -12.16 -0.38
N ASP A 13 14.85 -11.47 0.42
CA ASP A 13 15.16 -11.09 1.80
C ASP A 13 14.06 -11.61 2.74
N TYR A 14 13.66 -10.80 3.74
CA TYR A 14 12.56 -11.13 4.64
C TYR A 14 11.27 -11.48 3.88
N SER A 15 10.74 -12.67 4.19
CA SER A 15 9.49 -13.20 3.65
C SER A 15 8.31 -12.38 4.15
N GLU A 16 7.75 -11.57 3.28
CA GLU A 16 6.57 -10.76 3.54
C GLU A 16 5.66 -10.83 2.31
N ALA A 17 4.39 -11.18 2.52
CA ALA A 17 3.43 -11.51 1.46
C ALA A 17 3.08 -10.32 0.55
N SER A 18 2.94 -9.12 1.13
CA SER A 18 2.65 -7.90 0.38
C SER A 18 3.81 -7.39 -0.48
N LYS A 19 5.03 -7.96 -0.40
CA LYS A 19 6.13 -7.67 -1.34
C LYS A 19 5.88 -8.23 -2.75
N ILE A 20 4.91 -9.13 -2.92
CA ILE A 20 4.54 -9.65 -4.23
C ILE A 20 3.84 -8.51 -5.02
N PRO A 21 4.40 -8.05 -6.15
CA PRO A 21 3.79 -6.97 -6.93
C PRO A 21 2.48 -7.45 -7.61
N PRO A 22 1.61 -6.52 -8.03
CA PRO A 22 0.23 -6.85 -8.45
C PRO A 22 0.12 -7.91 -9.55
N GLY A 23 0.99 -7.88 -10.57
CA GLY A 23 0.98 -8.88 -11.64
C GLY A 23 1.31 -10.29 -11.13
N TRP A 24 2.39 -10.41 -10.35
CA TRP A 24 2.78 -11.69 -9.75
C TRP A 24 1.77 -12.17 -8.71
N HIS A 25 1.11 -11.25 -8.00
CA HIS A 25 0.03 -11.57 -7.07
C HIS A 25 -1.18 -12.16 -7.81
N GLY A 26 -1.56 -11.62 -8.97
CA GLY A 26 -2.60 -12.21 -9.81
C GLY A 26 -2.26 -13.65 -10.22
N TRP A 27 -1.02 -13.87 -10.67
CA TRP A 27 -0.55 -15.18 -11.12
C TRP A 27 -0.45 -16.19 -9.97
N ILE A 28 0.19 -15.86 -8.85
CA ILE A 28 0.39 -16.82 -7.76
C ILE A 28 -0.93 -17.27 -7.11
N HIS A 29 -1.96 -16.41 -7.14
CA HIS A 29 -3.30 -16.69 -6.63
C HIS A 29 -4.27 -17.24 -7.69
N HIS A 30 -3.76 -17.70 -8.84
CA HIS A 30 -4.54 -18.30 -9.93
C HIS A 30 -5.69 -17.38 -10.45
N ARG A 31 -5.53 -16.06 -10.34
CA ARG A 31 -6.48 -15.09 -10.93
C ARG A 31 -6.24 -14.89 -12.43
N VAL A 32 -5.01 -15.12 -12.87
CA VAL A 32 -4.58 -15.11 -14.26
C VAL A 32 -3.65 -16.29 -14.54
N ASP A 33 -3.68 -16.78 -15.76
CA ASP A 33 -2.85 -17.93 -16.18
C ASP A 33 -1.45 -17.51 -16.62
N THR A 34 -1.34 -16.38 -17.31
CA THR A 34 -0.07 -15.86 -17.81
C THR A 34 0.70 -15.16 -16.69
N PRO A 35 1.98 -15.50 -16.46
CA PRO A 35 2.82 -14.76 -15.53
C PRO A 35 3.27 -13.42 -16.15
N PRO A 36 3.62 -12.39 -15.34
CA PRO A 36 4.08 -11.11 -15.85
C PRO A 36 5.29 -11.18 -16.80
N SER A 37 6.12 -12.23 -16.72
CA SER A 37 7.24 -12.45 -17.64
C SER A 37 6.81 -12.82 -19.07
N GLY A 38 5.57 -13.29 -19.25
CA GLY A 38 4.96 -13.57 -20.56
C GLY A 38 4.08 -12.43 -21.08
N GLU A 39 4.04 -11.30 -20.39
CA GLU A 39 3.22 -10.13 -20.75
C GLU A 39 4.09 -8.97 -21.22
N SER A 40 3.54 -8.10 -22.07
CA SER A 40 4.16 -6.85 -22.51
C SER A 40 3.58 -5.63 -21.79
N TYR A 41 3.30 -5.79 -20.49
CA TYR A 41 2.66 -4.75 -19.68
C TYR A 41 3.51 -3.49 -19.57
N LYS A 42 2.88 -2.32 -19.79
CA LYS A 42 3.48 -1.01 -19.57
C LYS A 42 2.65 -0.26 -18.52
N ALA A 43 3.33 0.20 -17.46
CA ALA A 43 2.71 1.01 -16.43
C ALA A 43 2.16 2.32 -17.04
N ARG A 44 1.00 2.76 -16.55
CA ARG A 44 0.41 4.05 -16.96
C ARG A 44 1.12 5.20 -16.24
N GLU A 45 1.09 6.40 -16.79
CA GLU A 45 1.77 7.57 -16.23
C GLU A 45 1.32 7.92 -14.80
N TRP A 46 0.03 7.71 -14.51
CA TRP A 46 -0.55 7.95 -13.18
C TRP A 46 -0.27 6.81 -12.18
N GLN A 47 0.29 5.70 -12.63
CA GLN A 47 0.42 4.50 -11.82
C GLN A 47 1.63 4.58 -10.91
N LYS A 48 1.40 4.39 -9.61
CA LYS A 48 2.47 4.37 -8.63
C LYS A 48 3.24 3.05 -8.67
N PRO A 49 4.56 3.06 -8.43
CA PRO A 49 5.34 1.84 -8.20
C PRO A 49 4.78 1.05 -7.01
N HIS A 50 4.92 -0.27 -7.08
CA HIS A 50 4.53 -1.15 -5.99
C HIS A 50 5.37 -0.87 -4.73
N ARG A 51 4.69 -0.81 -3.58
CA ARG A 51 5.30 -0.73 -2.25
C ARG A 51 4.66 -1.78 -1.37
N ALA A 52 5.48 -2.53 -0.64
CA ALA A 52 5.01 -3.47 0.36
C ALA A 52 4.33 -2.73 1.53
N ASN A 53 3.59 -3.48 2.34
CA ASN A 53 2.94 -3.01 3.55
C ASN A 53 3.99 -2.55 4.58
N LEU A 54 3.84 -1.31 5.05
CA LEU A 54 4.72 -0.68 6.02
C LEU A 54 4.12 -0.62 7.44
N THR A 55 2.98 -1.27 7.66
CA THR A 55 2.35 -1.35 8.98
C THR A 55 3.33 -1.86 10.03
N GLY A 56 3.39 -1.21 11.20
CA GLY A 56 4.33 -1.56 12.27
C GLY A 56 5.77 -1.08 12.05
N THR A 57 6.09 -0.42 10.92
CA THR A 57 7.41 0.17 10.66
C THR A 57 7.40 1.70 10.87
N PRO A 58 8.55 2.37 10.97
CA PRO A 58 8.61 3.84 10.98
C PRO A 58 7.91 4.48 9.78
N GLY A 59 7.94 3.83 8.61
CA GLY A 59 7.34 4.30 7.36
C GLY A 59 5.83 4.04 7.21
N ALA A 60 5.13 3.57 8.26
CA ALA A 60 3.69 3.38 8.23
C ALA A 60 2.96 4.69 7.88
N TYR A 61 1.93 4.59 7.04
CA TYR A 61 1.04 5.71 6.77
C TYR A 61 0.34 6.12 8.06
N ARG A 62 0.32 7.43 8.32
CA ARG A 62 -0.39 8.03 9.45
C ARG A 62 -1.29 9.14 8.90
N PRO A 63 -2.59 9.12 9.21
CA PRO A 63 -3.50 10.16 8.75
C PRO A 63 -3.15 11.51 9.40
N GLN A 64 -3.53 12.60 8.74
CA GLN A 64 -3.37 13.95 9.30
C GLN A 64 -4.12 14.07 10.64
N GLY A 65 -3.50 14.69 11.63
CA GLY A 65 -4.02 14.74 13.00
C GLY A 65 -3.79 13.48 13.83
N SER A 66 -3.11 12.45 13.30
CA SER A 66 -2.66 11.33 14.12
C SER A 66 -1.72 11.81 15.21
N ILE A 67 -1.96 11.39 16.47
CA ILE A 67 -1.07 11.68 17.62
C ILE A 67 0.35 11.13 17.45
N LEU A 68 0.54 10.18 16.51
CA LEU A 68 1.83 9.60 16.18
C LEU A 68 2.61 10.43 15.13
N THR A 69 2.08 11.60 14.75
CA THR A 69 2.72 12.55 13.84
C THR A 69 2.69 13.95 14.43
N ASN A 70 3.67 14.77 14.07
CA ASN A 70 3.66 16.21 14.37
C ASN A 70 2.71 17.03 13.47
N GLN A 71 1.84 16.37 12.69
CA GLN A 71 0.95 17.03 11.74
C GLN A 71 -0.33 17.46 12.45
N HIS A 72 -0.71 18.72 12.25
CA HIS A 72 -1.99 19.21 12.74
C HIS A 72 -3.15 18.48 12.03
N ARG A 73 -4.29 18.33 12.73
CA ARG A 73 -5.50 17.83 12.07
C ARG A 73 -5.94 18.81 10.97
N PRO A 74 -6.63 18.32 9.93
CA PRO A 74 -7.23 19.23 8.94
C PRO A 74 -8.16 20.21 9.65
N GLN A 75 -8.04 21.50 9.30
CA GLN A 75 -9.04 22.48 9.69
C GLN A 75 -10.32 22.25 8.89
N VAL A 76 -11.46 22.31 9.56
CA VAL A 76 -12.78 22.14 8.94
C VAL A 76 -13.65 23.36 9.23
N THR A 77 -14.63 23.64 8.37
CA THR A 77 -15.49 24.83 8.47
C THR A 77 -16.32 24.91 9.75
N GLY A 78 -16.45 23.82 10.50
CA GLY A 78 -17.12 23.77 11.80
C GLY A 78 -16.18 23.89 12.99
N ASP A 79 -14.89 24.18 12.78
CA ASP A 79 -13.97 24.39 13.88
C ASP A 79 -14.37 25.63 14.68
N TYR A 80 -14.37 25.48 16.01
CA TYR A 80 -14.64 26.58 16.92
C TYR A 80 -13.48 27.57 16.89
N ASP A 81 -13.77 28.82 16.54
CA ASP A 81 -12.86 29.94 16.71
C ASP A 81 -13.01 30.51 18.13
N ALA A 82 -12.00 30.27 18.96
CA ALA A 82 -11.99 30.78 20.32
C ALA A 82 -11.88 32.30 20.34
N TRP A 83 -12.79 32.95 21.08
CA TRP A 83 -12.75 34.40 21.28
C TRP A 83 -11.48 34.78 22.06
N THR A 84 -10.72 35.74 21.52
CA THR A 84 -9.49 36.27 22.14
C THR A 84 -9.71 37.73 22.53
N PRO A 85 -9.90 38.06 23.83
CA PRO A 85 -10.05 39.44 24.26
C PRO A 85 -8.78 40.26 24.03
N GLY A 86 -8.91 41.42 23.37
CA GLY A 86 -7.85 42.44 23.28
C GLY A 86 -6.91 42.34 22.07
N SER A 87 -7.28 41.59 21.03
CA SER A 87 -6.63 41.63 19.71
C SER A 87 -7.09 42.80 18.86
#